data_AF-A0A6B9VHE0-F1
#
_entry.id   AF-A0A6B9VHE0-F1
#
_cell.length_a   1.000
_cell.length_b   1.000
_cell.length_c   1.000
_cell.angle_alpha   90.00
_cell.angle_beta   90.00
_cell.angle_gamma   90.00
#
_symmetry.space_group_name_H-M   'P 1'
#
loop_
_entity.id
_entity.type
_entity.pdbx_description
1 polymer ?
#
loop_
_entity_poly.entity_id
_entity_poly.type
_entity_poly.pdbx_seq_one_letter_code
_entity_poly.pdbx_strand_id
1 'polypeptide(L)'
;MSSSKKMNPPDGEEEEEEPLSKAARAAEDLYHLRDTYFPLDPNDRTSKLHHHSDLALSLLDSIPPEQRKSSLQRATFEYLRGKILDVFPDYRKEAEDHLSKAVKLNPSLADAWLCLGNCIWKKGDLSAAKNCLSLALNKVIYYLLYTSHAAVN
;
A
#
# COMPACT_ATOMS: atom_id res chain seq x y z
N MET A 1 -42.43 -4.69 43.63
CA MET A 1 -42.80 -4.59 42.21
C MET A 1 -41.54 -4.20 41.46
N SER A 2 -40.94 -5.15 40.73
CA SER A 2 -39.69 -4.96 40.00
C SER A 2 -39.85 -3.93 38.88
N SER A 3 -39.07 -2.86 38.92
CA SER A 3 -38.82 -2.04 37.74
C SER A 3 -37.78 -2.73 36.88
N SER A 4 -38.23 -3.39 35.81
CA SER A 4 -37.37 -3.91 34.75
C SER A 4 -36.63 -2.76 34.07
N LYS A 5 -35.34 -2.60 34.41
CA LYS A 5 -34.43 -1.72 33.69
C LYS A 5 -34.19 -2.33 32.31
N LYS A 6 -34.79 -1.75 31.27
CA LYS A 6 -34.49 -2.09 29.87
C LYS A 6 -33.01 -1.78 29.63
N MET A 7 -32.23 -2.82 29.36
CA MET A 7 -30.87 -2.70 28.86
C MET A 7 -30.97 -2.30 27.39
N ASN A 8 -30.45 -1.13 27.02
CA ASN A 8 -30.20 -0.82 25.62
C ASN A 8 -28.94 -1.59 25.17
N PRO A 9 -28.85 -2.05 23.91
CA PRO A 9 -27.64 -2.66 23.37
C PRO A 9 -26.51 -1.63 23.32
N PRO A 10 -25.23 -2.05 23.38
CA PRO A 10 -24.12 -1.13 23.13
C PRO A 10 -24.17 -0.72 21.66
N ASP A 11 -24.23 0.58 21.43
CA ASP A 11 -24.02 1.17 20.11
C ASP A 11 -22.70 0.64 19.57
N GLY A 12 -22.73 0.05 18.38
CA GLY A 12 -21.53 -0.40 17.69
C GLY A 12 -20.67 0.81 17.36
N GLU A 13 -19.63 1.03 18.14
CA GLU A 13 -18.55 1.93 17.79
C GLU A 13 -17.91 1.36 16.51
N GLU A 14 -18.26 1.93 15.35
CA GLU A 14 -17.45 1.78 14.15
C GLU A 14 -16.05 2.29 14.51
N GLU A 15 -15.10 1.38 14.76
CA GLU A 15 -13.70 1.74 15.00
C GLU A 15 -13.28 2.69 13.86
N GLU A 16 -13.00 3.95 14.19
CA GLU A 16 -12.58 4.94 13.21
C GLU A 16 -11.31 4.42 12.51
N GLU A 17 -11.48 3.91 11.30
CA GLU A 17 -10.40 3.30 10.55
C GLU A 17 -9.28 4.35 10.33
N GLU A 18 -8.05 4.02 10.76
CA GLU A 18 -6.89 4.92 10.72
C GLU A 18 -6.72 5.47 9.28
N PRO A 19 -6.43 6.77 9.08
CA PRO A 19 -6.37 7.36 7.74
C PRO A 19 -5.42 6.65 6.75
N LEU A 20 -4.29 6.13 7.25
CA LEU A 20 -3.38 5.30 6.46
C LEU A 20 -4.01 3.96 6.03
N SER A 21 -4.85 3.34 6.87
CA SER A 21 -5.57 2.11 6.54
C SER A 21 -6.56 2.34 5.40
N LYS A 22 -7.31 3.46 5.43
CA LYS A 22 -8.23 3.84 4.35
C LYS A 22 -7.51 4.00 3.01
N ALA A 23 -6.37 4.71 3.03
CA ALA A 23 -5.55 4.89 1.84
C ALA A 23 -4.93 3.56 1.35
N ALA A 24 -4.51 2.68 2.27
CA ALA A 24 -3.99 1.37 1.94
C ALA A 24 -5.04 0.48 1.27
N ARG A 25 -6.28 0.47 1.80
CA ARG A 25 -7.40 -0.27 1.20
C ARG A 25 -7.71 0.27 -0.20
N ALA A 26 -7.77 1.58 -0.39
CA ALA A 26 -8.00 2.17 -1.70
C ALA A 26 -6.89 1.81 -2.72
N ALA A 27 -5.62 1.75 -2.29
CA ALA A 27 -4.53 1.30 -3.13
C ALA A 27 -4.63 -0.20 -3.49
N GLU A 28 -5.16 -1.02 -2.59
CA GLU A 28 -5.40 -2.44 -2.84
C GLU A 28 -6.56 -2.66 -3.81
N ASP A 29 -7.69 -1.98 -3.59
CA ASP A 29 -8.85 -2.01 -4.49
C ASP A 29 -8.46 -1.56 -5.91
N LEU A 30 -7.57 -0.57 -6.02
CA LEU A 30 -7.01 -0.12 -7.29
C LEU A 30 -6.19 -1.21 -7.99
N TYR A 31 -5.36 -1.96 -7.26
CA TYR A 31 -4.60 -3.09 -7.82
C TYR A 31 -5.53 -4.25 -8.19
N HIS A 32 -6.54 -4.54 -7.37
CA HIS A 32 -7.56 -5.52 -7.70
C HIS A 32 -8.33 -5.14 -8.97
N LEU A 33 -8.73 -3.87 -9.11
CA LEU A 33 -9.35 -3.35 -10.33
C LEU A 33 -8.43 -3.56 -11.53
N ARG A 34 -7.14 -3.22 -11.41
CA ARG A 34 -6.14 -3.45 -12.46
C ARG A 34 -6.10 -4.92 -12.87
N ASP A 35 -6.12 -5.84 -11.91
CA ASP A 35 -5.87 -7.26 -12.16
C ASP A 35 -7.13 -8.07 -12.52
N THR A 36 -8.33 -7.52 -12.31
CA THR A 36 -9.60 -8.24 -12.52
C THR A 36 -10.54 -7.61 -13.56
N TYR A 37 -10.34 -6.34 -13.92
CA TYR A 37 -11.24 -5.64 -14.84
C TYR A 37 -10.70 -5.61 -16.27
N PHE A 38 -11.36 -6.34 -17.16
CA PHE A 38 -10.99 -6.49 -18.58
C PHE A 38 -12.18 -6.18 -19.51
N PRO A 39 -12.50 -4.89 -19.71
CA PRO A 39 -13.57 -4.47 -20.61
C PRO A 39 -13.20 -4.67 -22.08
N LEU A 40 -14.21 -4.65 -22.96
CA LEU A 40 -14.00 -4.71 -24.42
C LEU A 40 -13.26 -3.48 -24.95
N ASP A 41 -13.51 -2.30 -24.39
CA ASP A 41 -12.79 -1.06 -24.70
C ASP A 41 -11.66 -0.83 -23.68
N PRO A 42 -10.38 -0.89 -24.09
CA PRO A 42 -9.24 -0.62 -23.21
C PRO A 42 -9.24 0.78 -22.60
N ASN A 43 -9.91 1.75 -23.24
CA ASN A 43 -10.00 3.11 -22.70
C ASN A 43 -10.83 3.16 -21.42
N ASP A 44 -11.88 2.34 -21.32
CA ASP A 44 -12.71 2.29 -20.12
C ASP A 44 -11.91 1.79 -18.90
N ARG A 45 -11.08 0.75 -19.08
CA ARG A 45 -10.15 0.29 -18.02
C ARG A 45 -9.21 1.42 -17.60
N THR A 46 -8.63 2.11 -18.57
CA THR A 46 -7.69 3.20 -18.33
C THR A 46 -8.34 4.35 -17.58
N SER A 47 -9.53 4.79 -17.98
CA SER A 47 -10.30 5.83 -17.29
C SER A 47 -10.66 5.45 -15.85
N LYS A 48 -11.07 4.19 -15.60
CA LYS A 48 -11.35 3.72 -14.24
C LYS A 48 -10.11 3.67 -13.36
N LEU A 49 -8.97 3.22 -13.90
CA LEU A 49 -7.70 3.25 -13.18
C LEU A 49 -7.31 4.67 -12.81
N HIS A 50 -7.40 5.62 -13.74
CA HIS A 50 -7.15 7.03 -13.44
C HIS A 50 -8.07 7.55 -12.33
N HIS A 51 -9.39 7.33 -12.45
CA HIS A 51 -10.34 7.79 -11.45
C HIS A 51 -10.04 7.23 -10.05
N HIS A 52 -9.79 5.92 -9.94
CA HIS A 52 -9.49 5.29 -8.66
C HIS A 52 -8.11 5.70 -8.11
N SER A 53 -7.12 5.92 -8.98
CA SER A 53 -5.83 6.50 -8.58
C SER A 53 -5.99 7.89 -7.97
N ASP A 54 -6.78 8.77 -8.60
CA ASP A 54 -7.01 10.13 -8.10
C ASP A 54 -7.70 10.12 -6.74
N LEU A 55 -8.68 9.24 -6.54
CA LEU A 55 -9.33 9.05 -5.24
C LEU A 55 -8.36 8.55 -4.18
N ALA A 56 -7.55 7.54 -4.49
CA ALA A 56 -6.56 6.99 -3.55
C ALA A 56 -5.47 8.01 -3.20
N LEU A 57 -5.02 8.82 -4.17
CA LEU A 57 -4.07 9.91 -3.92
C LEU A 57 -4.71 11.01 -3.07
N SER A 58 -5.97 11.37 -3.32
CA SER A 58 -6.70 12.36 -2.51
C SER A 58 -6.84 11.90 -1.05
N LEU A 59 -7.12 10.61 -0.82
CA LEU A 59 -7.12 10.04 0.53
C LEU A 59 -5.76 10.16 1.20
N LEU A 60 -4.66 9.85 0.50
CA LEU A 60 -3.32 10.07 1.03
C LEU A 60 -3.04 11.54 1.32
N ASP A 61 -3.35 12.44 0.40
CA ASP A 61 -3.08 13.89 0.55
C ASP A 61 -3.86 14.52 1.70
N SER A 62 -5.00 13.92 2.08
CA SER A 62 -5.77 14.34 3.26
C SER A 62 -5.07 14.01 4.60
N ILE A 63 -4.04 13.15 4.60
CA ILE A 63 -3.36 12.72 5.82
C ILE A 63 -2.43 13.84 6.33
N PRO A 64 -2.74 14.44 7.49
CA PRO A 64 -2.00 15.57 8.01
C PRO A 64 -0.56 15.16 8.40
N PRO A 65 0.44 16.06 8.31
CA PRO A 65 1.82 15.76 8.67
C PRO A 65 1.98 15.22 10.10
N GLU A 66 1.08 15.59 11.01
CA GLU A 66 1.08 15.17 12.41
C GLU A 66 0.85 13.66 12.58
N GLN A 67 0.20 13.02 11.59
CA GLN A 67 -0.02 11.57 11.54
C GLN A 67 1.12 10.83 10.83
N ARG A 68 2.13 11.56 10.31
CA ARG A 68 3.31 11.03 9.60
C ARG A 68 4.60 11.36 10.35
N LYS A 69 4.60 11.18 11.67
CA LYS A 69 5.74 11.55 12.53
C LYS A 69 6.83 10.49 12.55
N SER A 70 6.47 9.22 12.58
CA SER A 70 7.46 8.13 12.64
C SER A 70 8.07 7.83 11.28
N SER A 71 9.31 7.32 11.26
CA SER A 71 9.94 6.83 10.02
C SER A 71 9.08 5.75 9.34
N LEU A 72 8.42 4.90 10.14
CA LEU A 72 7.54 3.85 9.65
C LEU A 72 6.31 4.41 8.93
N GLN A 73 5.57 5.34 9.55
CA GLN A 73 4.40 5.97 8.93
C GLN A 73 4.79 6.75 7.66
N ARG A 74 5.94 7.44 7.67
CA ARG A 74 6.46 8.11 6.49
C ARG A 74 6.83 7.12 5.40
N ALA A 75 7.46 6.01 5.74
CA ALA A 75 7.78 4.96 4.77
C ALA A 75 6.50 4.38 4.14
N THR A 76 5.49 4.08 4.95
CA THR A 76 4.19 3.58 4.49
C THR A 76 3.50 4.59 3.58
N PHE A 77 3.50 5.88 3.94
CA PHE A 77 2.95 6.94 3.11
C PHE A 77 3.61 7.01 1.72
N GLU A 78 4.95 7.03 1.70
CA GLU A 78 5.72 7.07 0.44
C GLU A 78 5.51 5.80 -0.39
N TYR A 79 5.44 4.64 0.28
CA TYR A 79 5.13 3.35 -0.35
C TYR A 79 3.75 3.37 -1.03
N LEU A 80 2.71 3.78 -0.30
CA LEU A 80 1.34 3.81 -0.83
C LEU A 80 1.22 4.77 -2.02
N ARG A 81 1.81 5.96 -1.92
CA ARG A 81 1.85 6.91 -3.04
C ARG A 81 2.55 6.31 -4.26
N GLY A 82 3.71 5.70 -4.06
CA GLY A 82 4.44 5.00 -5.10
C GLY A 82 3.65 3.85 -5.73
N LYS A 83 3.00 3.01 -4.91
CA LYS A 83 2.13 1.90 -5.35
C LYS A 83 0.98 2.43 -6.22
N ILE A 84 0.26 3.47 -5.79
CA ILE A 84 -0.85 4.04 -6.55
C ILE A 84 -0.39 4.56 -7.92
N LEU A 85 0.77 5.22 -7.97
CA LEU A 85 1.33 5.74 -9.22
C LEU A 85 1.82 4.61 -10.15
N ASP A 86 2.25 3.47 -9.60
CA ASP A 86 2.71 2.30 -10.34
C ASP A 86 1.56 1.40 -10.87
N VAL A 87 0.28 1.77 -10.70
CA VAL A 87 -0.81 0.92 -11.21
C VAL A 87 -0.80 0.80 -12.75
N PHE A 88 -0.24 1.79 -13.44
CA PHE A 88 -0.24 1.87 -14.90
C PHE A 88 0.85 0.98 -15.53
N PRO A 89 0.65 0.51 -16.78
CA PRO A 89 1.61 -0.36 -17.45
C PRO A 89 2.94 0.35 -17.75
N ASP A 90 2.88 1.65 -18.06
CA ASP A 90 4.06 2.43 -18.40
C ASP A 90 4.83 2.87 -17.17
N TYR A 91 6.16 2.95 -17.32
CA TYR A 91 7.04 3.47 -16.28
C TYR A 91 6.71 4.93 -15.94
N ARG A 92 6.63 5.20 -14.63
CA ARG A 92 6.49 6.56 -14.08
C ARG A 92 7.62 6.84 -13.12
N LYS A 93 8.43 7.85 -13.44
CA LYS A 93 9.55 8.28 -12.59
C LYS A 93 9.09 8.67 -11.18
N GLU A 94 7.94 9.32 -11.05
CA GLU A 94 7.40 9.70 -9.75
C GLU A 94 7.11 8.48 -8.85
N ALA A 95 6.66 7.36 -9.43
CA ALA A 95 6.47 6.13 -8.67
C ALA A 95 7.82 5.61 -8.13
N GLU A 96 8.86 5.58 -8.98
CA GLU A 96 10.22 5.18 -8.57
C GLU A 96 10.77 6.08 -7.45
N ASP A 97 10.59 7.41 -7.56
CA ASP A 97 11.09 8.37 -6.58
C ASP A 97 10.44 8.14 -5.19
N HIS A 98 9.12 7.95 -5.15
CA HIS A 98 8.38 7.65 -3.93
C HIS A 98 8.75 6.28 -3.33
N LEU A 99 8.81 5.23 -4.16
CA LEU A 99 9.18 3.88 -3.72
C LEU A 99 10.62 3.82 -3.21
N SER A 100 11.54 4.51 -3.89
CA SER A 100 12.94 4.65 -3.46
C SER A 100 13.06 5.34 -2.10
N LYS A 101 12.19 6.32 -1.82
CA LYS A 101 12.14 6.98 -0.51
C LYS A 101 11.56 6.07 0.56
N ALA A 102 10.53 5.29 0.24
CA ALA A 102 9.93 4.32 1.16
C ALA A 102 10.95 3.30 1.66
N VAL A 103 11.72 2.68 0.75
CA VAL A 103 12.73 1.67 1.12
C VAL A 103 13.93 2.25 1.88
N LYS A 104 14.23 3.55 1.69
CA LYS A 104 15.25 4.25 2.50
C LYS A 104 14.76 4.53 3.92
N LEU A 105 13.49 4.89 4.08
CA LEU A 105 12.88 5.17 5.39
C LEU A 105 12.59 3.91 6.19
N ASN A 106 12.22 2.82 5.52
CA ASN A 106 12.04 1.50 6.11
C ASN A 106 12.60 0.40 5.18
N PRO A 107 13.87 0.02 5.34
CA PRO A 107 14.49 -1.05 4.55
C PRO A 107 13.87 -2.44 4.74
N SER A 108 13.07 -2.64 5.80
CA SER A 108 12.39 -3.91 6.09
C SER A 108 11.01 -4.02 5.44
N LEU A 109 10.50 -2.96 4.81
CA LEU A 109 9.21 -2.96 4.13
C LEU A 109 9.31 -3.74 2.80
N ALA A 110 9.06 -5.05 2.86
CA ALA A 110 9.20 -5.95 1.71
C ALA A 110 8.34 -5.52 0.52
N ASP A 111 7.10 -5.08 0.76
CA ASP A 111 6.18 -4.67 -0.30
C ASP A 111 6.66 -3.42 -1.06
N ALA A 112 7.38 -2.51 -0.40
CA ALA A 112 7.97 -1.37 -1.06
C ALA A 112 9.13 -1.77 -1.98
N TRP A 113 9.94 -2.76 -1.59
CA TRP A 113 10.96 -3.33 -2.48
C TRP A 113 10.36 -4.06 -3.67
N LEU A 114 9.27 -4.81 -3.46
CA LEU A 114 8.53 -5.48 -4.53
C LEU A 114 7.99 -4.46 -5.54
N CYS A 115 7.30 -3.42 -5.07
CA CYS A 115 6.77 -2.37 -5.94
C CYS A 115 7.90 -1.60 -6.65
N LEU A 116 9.01 -1.29 -5.96
CA LEU A 116 10.17 -0.65 -6.59
C LEU A 116 10.76 -1.53 -7.69
N GLY A 117 10.89 -2.83 -7.45
CA GLY A 117 11.34 -3.80 -8.45
C GLY A 117 10.44 -3.83 -9.68
N ASN A 118 9.11 -3.85 -9.50
CA ASN A 118 8.15 -3.81 -10.59
C ASN A 118 8.23 -2.49 -11.38
N CYS A 119 8.34 -1.35 -10.69
CA CYS A 119 8.49 -0.04 -11.34
C CYS A 119 9.77 0.04 -12.17
N ILE A 120 10.91 -0.43 -11.63
CA ILE A 120 12.20 -0.48 -12.34
C ILE A 120 12.16 -1.48 -13.51
N TRP A 121 11.41 -2.58 -13.36
CA TRP A 121 11.20 -3.52 -14.47
C TRP A 121 10.50 -2.84 -15.65
N LYS A 122 9.45 -2.03 -15.40
CA LYS A 122 8.79 -1.22 -16.45
C LYS A 122 9.71 -0.20 -17.10
N LYS A 123 10.71 0.30 -16.37
CA LYS A 123 11.76 1.19 -16.91
C LYS A 123 12.71 0.48 -17.88
N GLY A 124 12.78 -0.86 -17.82
CA GLY A 124 13.66 -1.69 -18.63
C GLY A 124 15.01 -2.03 -17.98
N ASP A 125 15.29 -1.57 -16.75
CA ASP A 125 16.52 -1.92 -16.03
C ASP A 125 16.35 -3.25 -15.29
N LEU A 126 16.50 -4.35 -16.02
CA LEU A 126 16.31 -5.70 -15.50
C LEU A 126 17.29 -6.06 -14.38
N SER A 127 18.50 -5.48 -14.40
CA SER A 127 19.52 -5.74 -13.38
C SER A 127 19.12 -5.13 -12.05
N ALA A 128 18.75 -3.84 -12.06
CA ALA A 128 18.28 -3.15 -10.86
C ALA A 128 16.95 -3.73 -10.34
N ALA A 129 16.03 -4.10 -11.24
CA ALA A 129 14.79 -4.76 -10.87
C ALA A 129 15.04 -6.09 -10.13
N LYS A 130 15.92 -6.95 -10.66
CA LYS A 130 16.31 -8.21 -10.03
C LYS A 130 16.90 -7.99 -8.63
N ASN A 131 17.75 -6.98 -8.47
CA ASN A 131 18.31 -6.64 -7.15
C ASN A 131 17.21 -6.27 -6.15
N CYS A 132 16.26 -5.42 -6.55
CA CYS A 132 15.14 -5.01 -5.69
C CYS A 132 14.25 -6.21 -5.30
N LEU A 133 13.90 -7.07 -6.26
CA LEU A 133 13.09 -8.26 -6.01
C LEU A 133 13.81 -9.27 -5.10
N SER A 134 15.13 -9.43 -5.28
CA SER A 134 15.94 -10.30 -4.40
C SER A 134 15.99 -9.75 -2.97
N LEU A 135 16.07 -8.43 -2.80
CA LEU A 135 16.00 -7.81 -1.48
C LEU A 135 14.61 -8.04 -0.85
N ALA A 136 13.52 -7.86 -1.60
CA ALA A 136 12.16 -8.11 -1.12
C ALA A 136 12.00 -9.55 -0.60
N LEU A 137 12.42 -10.55 -1.39
CA LEU A 137 12.36 -11.96 -1.01
C LEU A 137 13.16 -12.25 0.27
N ASN A 138 14.38 -11.70 0.38
CA ASN A 138 15.17 -11.85 1.60
C ASN A 138 14.43 -11.29 2.82
N LYS A 139 13.78 -10.12 2.72
CA LYS A 139 13.04 -9.53 3.85
C LYS A 139 11.87 -10.42 4.30
N VAL A 140 11.12 -10.99 3.35
CA VAL A 140 10.03 -11.92 3.67
C VAL A 140 10.58 -13.17 4.36
N ILE A 141 11.63 -13.79 3.82
CA ILE A 141 12.25 -14.99 4.39
C ILE A 141 12.76 -14.72 5.81
N TYR A 142 13.49 -13.62 6.02
CA TYR A 142 13.96 -13.23 7.35
C TYR A 142 12.79 -13.07 8.32
N TYR A 143 11.73 -12.35 7.93
CA TYR A 143 10.56 -12.14 8.79
C TYR A 143 9.91 -13.47 9.21
N LEU A 144 9.73 -14.41 8.27
CA LEU A 144 9.15 -15.73 8.54
C LEU A 144 10.02 -16.59 9.47
N LEU A 145 11.34 -16.58 9.26
CA LEU A 145 12.27 -17.33 10.11
C LEU A 145 12.31 -16.74 11.54
N TYR A 146 12.40 -15.43 11.70
CA TYR A 146 12.47 -14.80 13.02
C TYR A 146 11.18 -14.93 13.83
N THR A 147 10.01 -14.79 13.19
CA THR A 147 8.71 -14.99 13.87
C THR A 147 8.52 -16.43 14.34
N SER A 148 8.96 -17.41 13.54
CA SER A 148 8.92 -18.82 13.92
C SER A 148 9.83 -19.16 15.12
N HIS A 149 10.98 -18.48 15.27
CA HIS A 149 11.85 -18.68 16.43
C HIS A 149 11.33 -17.97 17.70
N ALA A 150 10.68 -16.81 17.55
CA ALA A 150 10.10 -16.08 18.68
C ALA A 150 8.86 -16.76 19.27
N ALA A 151 8.12 -17.55 18.48
CA ALA A 151 6.94 -18.29 18.94
C ALA A 151 7.26 -19.61 19.67
N VAL A 152 8.54 -20.03 19.70
CA VAL A 152 8.98 -21.32 20.28
C VAL A 152 9.73 -21.13 21.62
N ASN A 153 9.89 -19.88 22.08
CA ASN A 153 10.40 -19.54 23.42
C ASN A 153 9.31 -18.88 24.26
#